data_AF-A0A965EHC6-F1
#
_entry.id   AF-A0A965EHC6-F1
#
_cell.length_a   1.000
_cell.length_b   1.000
_cell.length_c   1.000
_cell.angle_alpha   90.00
_cell.angle_beta   90.00
_cell.angle_gamma   90.00
#
_symmetry.space_group_name_H-M   'P 1'
#
loop_
_entity.id
_entity.type
_entity.pdbx_description
1 polymer ?
#
loop_
_entity_poly.entity_id
_entity_poly.type
_entity_poly.pdbx_seq_one_letter_code
_entity_poly.pdbx_strand_id
1 'polypeptide(L)'
;MPVPARYQVKSSPPAAKLEGSADPDIIGEVPVQWIRMSSLSTALESARREGVSELVLVGKIPRPSVMELMRDIRSAKFMAKVGTRMLGDDNILSAVVRELEEAEGFKVIGPETVLENLLATEGPYGRLAPSADELADIRRGLDVVHQLGRLDIGQAAIIQNGFVIGVEGAEGTDRLIQRCSEFVSPDLPGGVLVKAA
;
A
#
# COMPACT_ATOMS: atom_id res chain seq x y z
N MET A 1 -8.03 17.64 7.67
CA MET A 1 -7.86 18.12 6.28
C MET A 1 -9.23 18.21 5.64
N PRO A 2 -9.52 19.21 4.78
CA PRO A 2 -10.79 19.30 4.10
C PRO A 2 -10.90 18.22 3.02
N VAL A 3 -11.98 17.45 3.07
CA VAL A 3 -12.39 16.53 2.00
C VAL A 3 -12.92 17.37 0.82
N PRO A 4 -12.56 17.07 -0.45
CA PRO A 4 -13.03 17.83 -1.60
C PRO A 4 -14.56 17.97 -1.60
N ALA A 5 -15.09 19.12 -2.02
CA ALA A 5 -16.53 19.43 -1.96
C ALA A 5 -17.45 18.44 -2.69
N ARG A 6 -16.90 17.61 -3.60
CA ARG A 6 -17.61 16.52 -4.29
C ARG A 6 -17.86 15.29 -3.43
N TYR A 7 -17.16 15.15 -2.31
CA TYR A 7 -17.30 14.05 -1.36
C TYR A 7 -18.00 14.55 -0.10
N GLN A 8 -19.05 13.84 0.33
CA GLN A 8 -19.81 14.16 1.54
C GLN A 8 -19.66 13.03 2.56
N VAL A 9 -19.40 13.38 3.82
CA VAL A 9 -19.48 12.42 4.93
C VAL A 9 -20.96 12.20 5.25
N LYS A 10 -21.49 11.02 4.93
CA LYS A 10 -22.87 10.64 5.27
C LYS A 10 -22.96 10.19 6.73
N SER A 11 -24.17 10.29 7.30
CA SER A 11 -24.51 9.90 8.68
C SER A 11 -24.71 8.39 8.89
N SER A 12 -24.75 7.59 7.81
CA SER A 12 -24.75 6.12 7.78
C SER A 12 -23.40 5.65 7.24
N PRO A 13 -22.83 4.51 7.69
CA PRO A 13 -21.38 4.36 7.78
C PRO A 13 -20.69 4.44 6.42
N PRO A 14 -19.99 5.55 6.11
CA PRO A 14 -19.25 5.68 4.86
C PRO A 14 -17.99 4.79 4.84
N ALA A 15 -17.66 4.13 5.95
CA ALA A 15 -16.47 3.30 6.12
C ALA A 15 -16.83 1.89 6.61
N ALA A 16 -16.36 0.88 5.88
CA ALA A 16 -16.40 -0.52 6.30
C ALA A 16 -15.00 -0.96 6.75
N LYS A 17 -14.88 -1.47 7.99
CA LYS A 17 -13.61 -1.93 8.57
C LYS A 17 -13.53 -3.45 8.58
N LEU A 18 -12.41 -3.99 8.11
CA LEU A 18 -12.08 -5.41 8.29
C LEU A 18 -11.61 -5.66 9.73
N GLU A 19 -12.35 -6.48 10.48
CA GLU A 19 -11.95 -6.92 11.83
C GLU A 19 -10.52 -7.50 11.80
N GLY A 20 -9.66 -7.00 12.70
CA GLY A 20 -8.26 -7.43 12.82
C GLY A 20 -7.25 -6.72 11.90
N SER A 21 -7.71 -5.85 10.97
CA SER A 21 -6.82 -5.10 10.06
C SER A 21 -6.92 -3.58 10.20
N ALA A 22 -7.90 -3.08 10.98
CA ALA A 22 -8.15 -1.65 11.17
C ALA A 22 -8.00 -1.24 12.63
N ASP A 23 -7.30 -0.13 12.86
CA ASP A 23 -7.10 0.46 14.18
C ASP A 23 -8.38 1.24 14.61
N PRO A 24 -8.99 0.94 15.78
CA PRO A 24 -10.12 1.70 16.29
C PRO A 24 -9.78 3.16 16.63
N ASP A 25 -8.54 3.45 17.03
CA ASP A 25 -8.14 4.77 17.55
C ASP A 25 -7.92 5.81 16.44
N ILE A 26 -7.68 5.36 15.20
CA ILE A 26 -7.41 6.22 14.04
C ILE A 26 -8.67 6.89 13.47
N ILE A 27 -9.87 6.36 13.76
CA ILE A 27 -11.07 6.64 12.95
C ILE A 27 -11.99 7.71 13.55
N GLY A 28 -11.67 8.19 14.76
CA GLY A 28 -12.40 9.29 15.39
C GLY A 28 -13.91 9.03 15.49
N GLU A 29 -14.73 10.07 15.36
CA GLU A 29 -16.19 10.00 15.51
C GLU A 29 -16.94 9.64 14.20
N VAL A 30 -16.25 9.14 13.18
CA VAL A 30 -16.89 8.81 11.90
C VAL A 30 -17.76 7.56 12.04
N PRO A 31 -19.00 7.53 11.51
CA PRO A 31 -19.82 6.32 11.51
C PRO A 31 -19.12 5.17 10.79
N VAL A 32 -18.97 4.01 11.45
CA VAL A 32 -18.25 2.85 10.91
C VAL A 32 -19.10 1.61 10.97
N GLN A 33 -19.04 0.81 9.90
CA GLN A 33 -19.48 -0.58 9.92
C GLN A 33 -18.29 -1.51 10.13
N TRP A 34 -18.28 -2.26 11.23
CA TRP A 34 -17.32 -3.35 11.43
C TRP A 34 -17.78 -4.58 10.67
N ILE A 35 -16.91 -5.09 9.82
CA ILE A 35 -17.19 -6.25 8.96
C ILE A 35 -16.09 -7.29 9.16
N ARG A 36 -16.49 -8.56 9.23
CA ARG A 36 -15.54 -9.66 9.05
C ARG A 36 -15.17 -9.77 7.58
N MET A 37 -13.99 -10.31 7.28
CA MET A 37 -13.59 -10.64 5.91
C MET A 37 -14.64 -11.51 5.19
N SER A 38 -15.24 -12.46 5.91
CA SER A 38 -16.33 -13.32 5.41
C SER A 38 -17.62 -12.58 5.04
N SER A 39 -17.77 -11.32 5.46
CA SER A 39 -18.97 -10.50 5.27
C SER A 39 -18.74 -9.34 4.28
N LEU A 40 -17.65 -9.39 3.51
CA LEU A 40 -17.31 -8.36 2.52
C LEU A 40 -18.45 -8.12 1.53
N SER A 41 -19.09 -9.18 1.02
CA SER A 41 -20.23 -9.06 0.11
C SER A 41 -21.40 -8.28 0.73
N THR A 42 -21.71 -8.49 2.00
CA THR A 42 -22.74 -7.75 2.73
C THR A 42 -22.39 -6.27 2.86
N ALA A 43 -21.11 -5.95 3.06
CA ALA A 43 -20.63 -4.58 3.14
C ALA A 43 -20.77 -3.85 1.81
N LEU A 44 -20.40 -4.51 0.71
CA LEU A 44 -20.54 -3.99 -0.65
C LEU A 44 -22.02 -3.78 -1.02
N GLU A 45 -22.91 -4.71 -0.66
CA GLU A 45 -24.35 -4.52 -0.83
C GLU A 45 -24.88 -3.31 -0.04
N SER A 46 -24.42 -3.13 1.20
CA SER A 46 -24.80 -1.98 2.02
C SER A 46 -24.33 -0.67 1.39
N ALA A 47 -23.07 -0.60 0.97
CA ALA A 47 -22.50 0.56 0.28
C ALA A 47 -23.30 0.90 -0.99
N ARG A 48 -23.70 -0.11 -1.77
CA ARG A 48 -24.55 0.07 -2.96
C ARG A 48 -25.93 0.63 -2.60
N ARG A 49 -26.58 0.12 -1.55
CA ARG A 49 -27.88 0.65 -1.07
C ARG A 49 -27.78 2.10 -0.61
N GLU A 50 -26.64 2.50 -0.07
CA GLU A 50 -26.38 3.89 0.32
C GLU A 50 -25.94 4.79 -0.85
N GLY A 51 -25.86 4.26 -2.07
CA GLY A 51 -25.50 4.99 -3.29
C GLY A 51 -24.01 5.32 -3.40
N VAL A 52 -23.15 4.53 -2.74
CA VAL A 52 -21.69 4.63 -2.92
C VAL A 52 -21.34 4.13 -4.33
N SER A 53 -20.55 4.92 -5.06
CA SER A 53 -20.08 4.61 -6.41
C SER A 53 -18.57 4.49 -6.52
N GLU A 54 -17.83 5.13 -5.60
CA GLU A 54 -16.37 5.10 -5.54
C GLU A 54 -15.90 4.46 -4.23
N LEU A 55 -14.87 3.61 -4.29
CA LEU A 55 -14.25 2.95 -3.14
C LEU A 55 -12.78 3.36 -3.03
N VAL A 56 -12.32 3.61 -1.80
CA VAL A 56 -10.89 3.76 -1.47
C VAL A 56 -10.47 2.58 -0.61
N LEU A 57 -9.41 1.88 -1.02
CA LEU A 57 -8.80 0.82 -0.20
C LEU A 57 -7.68 1.42 0.65
N VAL A 58 -7.79 1.32 1.98
CA VAL A 58 -6.82 1.91 2.93
C VAL A 58 -6.38 0.85 3.93
N GLY A 59 -5.07 0.78 4.16
CA GLY A 59 -4.45 -0.11 5.14
C GLY A 59 -3.58 -1.20 4.53
N LYS A 60 -2.86 -1.93 5.37
CA LYS A 60 -2.07 -3.09 4.94
C LYS A 60 -3.03 -4.22 4.59
N ILE A 61 -3.11 -4.58 3.31
CA ILE A 61 -3.77 -5.81 2.89
C ILE A 61 -2.68 -6.90 2.90
N PRO A 62 -2.73 -7.89 3.81
CA PRO A 62 -1.81 -9.01 3.76
C PRO A 62 -1.97 -9.69 2.40
N ARG A 63 -0.86 -10.00 1.71
CA ARG A 63 -0.92 -10.72 0.43
C ARG A 63 -1.67 -12.04 0.67
N PRO A 64 -2.88 -12.23 0.10
CA PRO A 64 -3.60 -13.49 0.23
C PRO A 64 -2.75 -14.60 -0.39
N SER A 65 -2.74 -15.78 0.20
CA SER A 65 -2.06 -16.89 -0.46
C SER A 65 -2.79 -17.22 -1.77
N VAL A 66 -2.04 -17.51 -2.84
CA VAL A 66 -2.62 -17.94 -4.13
C VAL A 66 -3.57 -19.14 -3.92
N MET A 67 -3.26 -20.02 -2.96
CA MET A 67 -4.10 -21.14 -2.56
C MET A 67 -5.45 -20.74 -1.94
N GLU A 68 -5.53 -19.64 -1.19
CA GLU A 68 -6.80 -19.14 -0.66
C GLU A 68 -7.65 -18.47 -1.75
N LEU A 69 -7.01 -17.73 -2.66
CA LEU A 69 -7.69 -17.13 -3.82
C LEU A 69 -8.32 -18.21 -4.71
N MET A 70 -7.64 -19.35 -4.88
CA MET A 70 -8.07 -20.49 -5.70
C MET A 70 -9.25 -21.29 -5.13
N ARG A 71 -9.66 -21.06 -3.87
CA ARG A 71 -10.77 -21.81 -3.26
C ARG A 71 -12.16 -21.34 -3.68
N ASP A 72 -12.28 -20.21 -4.36
CA ASP A 72 -13.55 -19.72 -4.89
C ASP A 72 -13.74 -20.13 -6.37
N ILE A 73 -14.92 -20.66 -6.70
CA ILE A 73 -15.29 -21.17 -8.04
C ILE A 73 -15.25 -20.05 -9.09
N ARG A 74 -15.42 -18.79 -8.69
CA ARG A 74 -15.25 -17.61 -9.56
C ARG A 74 -13.78 -17.38 -9.95
N SER A 75 -12.85 -17.61 -9.03
CA SER A 75 -11.40 -17.45 -9.23
C SER A 75 -10.81 -18.48 -10.20
N ALA A 76 -11.36 -19.69 -10.26
CA ALA A 76 -10.93 -20.72 -11.21
C ALA A 76 -11.26 -20.33 -12.67
N LYS A 77 -12.43 -19.72 -12.92
CA LYS A 77 -12.78 -19.16 -14.24
C LYS A 77 -11.91 -17.95 -14.59
N PHE A 78 -11.61 -17.10 -13.62
CA PHE A 78 -10.69 -15.97 -13.78
C PHE A 78 -9.29 -16.46 -14.20
N MET A 79 -8.74 -17.46 -13.51
CA MET A 79 -7.44 -18.07 -13.85
C MET A 79 -7.43 -18.76 -15.22
N ALA A 80 -8.50 -19.48 -15.58
CA ALA A 80 -8.63 -20.10 -16.90
C ALA A 80 -8.64 -19.06 -18.04
N LYS A 81 -9.10 -17.84 -17.77
CA LYS A 81 -9.16 -16.74 -18.74
C LYS A 81 -7.83 -15.96 -18.85
N VAL A 82 -6.99 -15.99 -17.80
CA VAL A 82 -5.81 -15.12 -17.67
C VAL A 82 -4.48 -15.90 -17.79
N GLY A 83 -4.45 -17.20 -17.51
CA GLY A 83 -3.30 -18.08 -17.76
C GLY A 83 -2.13 -17.93 -16.77
N THR A 84 -1.18 -18.88 -16.82
CA THR A 84 0.00 -19.01 -15.91
C THR A 84 1.02 -17.86 -15.99
N ARG A 85 0.77 -16.83 -16.80
CA ARG A 85 1.61 -15.62 -16.92
C ARG A 85 1.55 -14.70 -15.70
N MET A 86 0.62 -14.94 -14.77
CA MET A 86 0.43 -14.13 -13.57
C MET A 86 1.20 -14.58 -12.33
N LEU A 87 2.25 -15.40 -12.49
CA LEU A 87 3.20 -15.70 -11.42
C LEU A 87 4.18 -14.53 -11.13
N GLY A 88 3.99 -13.36 -11.75
CA GLY A 88 4.61 -12.08 -11.38
C GLY A 88 3.61 -11.19 -10.64
N ASP A 89 4.07 -10.50 -9.61
CA ASP A 89 3.34 -10.20 -8.36
C ASP A 89 2.36 -8.99 -8.37
N ASP A 90 2.25 -8.23 -9.46
CA ASP A 90 1.30 -7.10 -9.54
C ASP A 90 -0.19 -7.51 -9.59
N ASN A 91 -0.47 -8.81 -9.48
CA ASN A 91 -1.71 -9.40 -9.97
C ASN A 91 -2.78 -9.64 -8.92
N ILE A 92 -2.45 -9.75 -7.63
CA ILE A 92 -3.50 -10.07 -6.63
C ILE A 92 -4.30 -8.83 -6.26
N LEU A 93 -3.63 -7.72 -5.92
CA LEU A 93 -4.35 -6.46 -5.62
C LEU A 93 -5.10 -5.97 -6.87
N SER A 94 -4.46 -6.03 -8.04
CA SER A 94 -5.10 -5.70 -9.31
C SER A 94 -6.29 -6.62 -9.63
N ALA A 95 -6.22 -7.91 -9.29
CA ALA A 95 -7.37 -8.82 -9.43
C ALA A 95 -8.50 -8.47 -8.46
N VAL A 96 -8.19 -8.10 -7.21
CA VAL A 96 -9.20 -7.64 -6.24
C VAL A 96 -9.87 -6.36 -6.73
N VAL A 97 -9.09 -5.38 -7.19
CA VAL A 97 -9.61 -4.13 -7.77
C VAL A 97 -10.52 -4.46 -8.96
N ARG A 98 -10.04 -5.30 -9.87
CA ARG A 98 -10.80 -5.70 -11.06
C ARG A 98 -12.10 -6.42 -10.73
N GLU A 99 -12.13 -7.28 -9.71
CA GLU A 99 -13.37 -7.94 -9.27
C GLU A 99 -14.36 -6.92 -8.68
N LEU A 100 -13.89 -5.96 -7.87
CA LEU A 100 -14.74 -4.88 -7.34
C LEU A 100 -15.34 -4.01 -8.46
N GLU A 101 -14.58 -3.78 -9.53
CA GLU A 101 -15.04 -2.99 -10.68
C GLU A 101 -15.96 -3.79 -11.62
N GLU A 102 -15.54 -4.98 -12.05
CA GLU A 102 -16.26 -5.76 -13.07
C GLU A 102 -17.47 -6.50 -12.51
N ALA A 103 -17.36 -7.09 -11.31
CA ALA A 103 -18.43 -7.90 -10.72
C ALA A 103 -19.36 -7.10 -9.82
N GLU A 104 -18.82 -6.12 -9.09
CA GLU A 104 -19.57 -5.35 -8.08
C GLU A 104 -19.93 -3.94 -8.54
N GLY A 105 -19.37 -3.46 -9.65
CA GLY A 105 -19.75 -2.19 -10.29
C GLY A 105 -19.31 -0.94 -9.55
N PHE A 106 -18.33 -1.05 -8.65
CA PHE A 106 -17.71 0.10 -7.99
C PHE A 106 -16.60 0.67 -8.85
N LYS A 107 -16.23 1.95 -8.64
CA LYS A 107 -14.99 2.51 -9.15
C LYS A 107 -13.98 2.56 -8.02
N VAL A 108 -12.85 1.87 -8.15
CA VAL A 108 -11.80 1.97 -7.13
C VAL A 108 -10.92 3.18 -7.45
N ILE A 109 -10.78 4.08 -6.48
CA ILE A 109 -9.96 5.29 -6.60
C ILE A 109 -8.83 5.27 -5.57
N GLY A 110 -7.71 5.89 -5.93
CA GLY A 110 -6.58 6.02 -5.01
C GLY A 110 -6.87 7.03 -3.88
N PRO A 111 -6.26 6.86 -2.69
CA PRO A 111 -6.43 7.76 -1.56
C PRO A 111 -6.15 9.24 -1.88
N GLU A 112 -5.19 9.50 -2.76
CA GLU A 112 -4.80 10.83 -3.24
C GLU A 112 -5.92 11.56 -3.99
N THR A 113 -6.89 10.82 -4.55
CA THR A 113 -8.09 11.39 -5.18
C THR A 113 -9.03 12.02 -4.16
N VAL A 114 -8.97 11.55 -2.91
CA VAL A 114 -9.78 12.03 -1.78
C VAL A 114 -9.01 12.99 -0.90
N LEU A 115 -7.68 12.83 -0.81
CA LEU A 115 -6.81 13.66 0.01
C LEU A 115 -5.69 14.25 -0.86
N GLU A 116 -5.92 15.47 -1.33
CA GLU A 116 -5.09 16.18 -2.33
C GLU A 116 -3.64 16.43 -1.89
N ASN A 117 -3.30 16.24 -0.60
CA ASN A 117 -1.96 16.48 -0.03
C ASN A 117 -1.33 15.23 0.61
N LEU A 118 -1.71 14.01 0.18
CA LEU A 118 -1.09 12.77 0.67
C LEU A 118 0.26 12.47 0.04
N LEU A 119 0.50 12.96 -1.18
CA LEU A 119 1.69 12.61 -1.94
C LEU A 119 2.90 13.39 -1.44
N ALA A 120 4.06 12.72 -1.51
CA ALA A 120 5.30 13.39 -1.21
C ALA A 120 5.58 14.49 -2.26
N THR A 121 5.81 15.72 -1.82
CA THR A 121 6.24 16.86 -2.62
C THR A 121 7.75 16.90 -2.70
N GLU A 122 8.28 17.49 -3.77
CA GLU A 122 9.71 17.72 -3.90
C GLU A 122 10.24 18.63 -2.79
N GLY A 123 11.42 18.27 -2.27
CA GLY A 123 12.17 19.08 -1.31
C GLY A 123 12.17 18.54 0.13
N PRO A 124 12.92 19.19 1.02
CA PRO A 124 13.01 18.79 2.42
C PRO A 124 11.73 19.16 3.18
N TYR A 125 11.26 18.23 4.01
CA TYR A 125 10.11 18.44 4.90
C TYR A 125 10.47 19.13 6.21
N GLY A 126 11.75 19.11 6.58
CA GLY A 126 12.27 19.69 7.80
C GLY A 126 13.37 20.71 7.53
N ARG A 127 14.07 21.09 8.60
CA ARG A 127 15.19 22.05 8.53
C ARG A 127 16.45 21.53 7.82
N LEU A 128 16.53 20.22 7.60
CA LEU A 128 17.72 19.56 7.06
C LEU A 128 17.55 19.32 5.57
N ALA A 129 18.58 19.66 4.80
CA ALA A 129 18.71 19.29 3.40
C ALA A 129 19.88 18.30 3.28
N PRO A 130 19.83 17.36 2.32
CA PRO A 130 20.90 16.38 2.15
C PRO A 130 22.19 17.07 1.69
N SER A 131 23.31 16.63 2.26
CA SER A 131 24.66 16.94 1.81
C SER A 131 24.94 16.33 0.42
N ALA A 132 26.09 16.68 -0.16
CA ALA A 132 26.51 16.12 -1.45
C ALA A 132 26.67 14.59 -1.40
N ASP A 133 27.19 14.07 -0.30
CA ASP A 133 27.40 12.63 -0.10
C ASP A 133 26.05 11.91 0.11
N GLU A 134 25.15 12.48 0.92
CA GLU A 134 23.80 11.94 1.09
C GLU A 134 23.00 11.99 -0.23
N LEU A 135 23.17 13.02 -1.06
CA LEU A 135 22.58 13.07 -2.40
C LEU A 135 23.12 11.97 -3.32
N ALA A 136 24.41 11.62 -3.20
CA ALA A 136 24.98 10.49 -3.94
C ALA A 136 24.37 9.16 -3.47
N ASP A 137 24.19 8.99 -2.17
CA ASP A 137 23.53 7.83 -1.57
C ASP A 137 22.06 7.72 -1.95
N ILE A 138 21.31 8.84 -1.98
CA ILE A 138 19.93 8.89 -2.47
C ILE A 138 19.84 8.37 -3.90
N ARG A 139 20.70 8.87 -4.80
CA ARG A 139 20.71 8.45 -6.22
C ARG A 139 21.00 6.95 -6.35
N ARG A 140 22.01 6.46 -5.64
CA ARG A 140 22.35 5.03 -5.63
C ARG A 140 21.20 4.19 -5.07
N GLY A 141 20.55 4.66 -4.00
CA GLY A 141 19.41 3.97 -3.41
C GLY A 141 18.24 3.88 -4.37
N LEU A 142 17.95 4.94 -5.14
CA LEU A 142 16.90 4.92 -6.17
C LEU A 142 17.21 3.89 -7.25
N ASP A 143 18.46 3.83 -7.74
CA ASP A 143 18.87 2.83 -8.73
C ASP A 143 18.66 1.40 -8.22
N VAL A 144 19.03 1.13 -6.96
CA VAL A 144 18.84 -0.17 -6.31
C VAL A 144 17.36 -0.50 -6.16
N VAL A 145 16.57 0.43 -5.61
CA VAL A 145 15.14 0.22 -5.36
C VAL A 145 14.37 -0.02 -6.65
N HIS A 146 14.66 0.72 -7.73
CA HIS A 146 14.02 0.48 -9.03
C HIS A 146 14.33 -0.91 -9.58
N GLN A 147 15.53 -1.45 -9.35
CA GLN A 147 15.86 -2.82 -9.75
C GLN A 147 15.11 -3.86 -8.91
N LEU A 148 14.98 -3.63 -7.60
CA LEU A 148 14.22 -4.50 -6.70
C LEU A 148 12.73 -4.53 -7.04
N GLY A 149 12.14 -3.36 -7.30
CA GLY A 149 10.73 -3.23 -7.68
C GLY A 149 10.40 -3.97 -8.98
N ARG A 150 11.30 -3.93 -9.98
CA ARG A 150 11.14 -4.69 -11.23
C ARG A 150 11.13 -6.21 -11.05
N LEU A 151 11.66 -6.69 -9.93
CA LEU A 151 11.69 -8.11 -9.58
C LEU A 151 10.64 -8.47 -8.52
N ASP A 152 9.83 -7.50 -8.08
CA ASP A 152 8.94 -7.59 -6.93
C ASP A 152 9.59 -8.16 -5.66
N ILE A 153 10.85 -7.77 -5.40
CA ILE A 153 11.55 -8.22 -4.19
C ILE A 153 11.23 -7.30 -3.01
N GLY A 154 11.20 -6.00 -3.27
CA GLY A 154 11.00 -4.98 -2.27
C GLY A 154 11.14 -3.59 -2.84
N GLN A 155 10.84 -2.61 -2.00
CA GLN A 155 10.61 -1.22 -2.39
C GLN A 155 11.49 -0.23 -1.62
N ALA A 156 12.40 -0.71 -0.77
CA ALA A 156 13.31 0.15 -0.02
C ALA A 156 14.73 -0.42 0.07
N ALA A 157 15.69 0.46 0.27
CA ALA A 157 17.09 0.12 0.52
C ALA A 157 17.73 1.17 1.46
N ILE A 158 18.73 0.75 2.23
CA ILE A 158 19.54 1.62 3.07
C ILE A 158 20.95 1.69 2.47
N ILE A 159 21.41 2.90 2.17
CA ILE A 159 22.73 3.19 1.62
C ILE A 159 23.55 3.97 2.64
N GLN A 160 24.82 3.66 2.82
CA GLN A 160 25.75 4.50 3.60
C GLN A 160 27.07 4.61 2.85
N ASN A 161 27.47 5.83 2.50
CA ASN A 161 28.73 6.13 1.84
C ASN A 161 28.97 5.26 0.58
N GLY A 162 27.92 5.13 -0.23
CA GLY A 162 27.90 4.34 -1.46
C GLY A 162 27.75 2.83 -1.27
N PHE A 163 27.64 2.31 -0.05
CA PHE A 163 27.44 0.88 0.19
C PHE A 163 25.97 0.56 0.45
N VAL A 164 25.47 -0.52 -0.15
CA VAL A 164 24.13 -1.04 0.15
C VAL A 164 24.23 -1.81 1.47
N ILE A 165 23.66 -1.25 2.52
CA ILE A 165 23.64 -1.86 3.87
C ILE A 165 22.52 -2.90 3.97
N GLY A 166 21.40 -2.65 3.30
CA GLY A 166 20.31 -3.62 3.21
C GLY A 166 19.24 -3.23 2.21
N VAL A 167 18.47 -4.23 1.79
CA VAL A 167 17.33 -4.10 0.87
C VAL A 167 16.09 -4.69 1.54
N GLU A 168 14.94 -4.05 1.42
CA GLU A 168 13.67 -4.54 1.96
C GLU A 168 13.30 -5.86 1.26
N GLY A 169 12.93 -6.86 2.04
CA GLY A 169 12.24 -8.06 1.56
C GLY A 169 10.88 -8.19 2.27
N ALA A 170 10.40 -9.44 2.39
CA ALA A 170 9.12 -9.74 3.02
C ALA A 170 9.01 -9.31 4.49
N GLU A 171 10.12 -8.99 5.16
CA GLU A 171 10.14 -8.54 6.55
C GLU A 171 9.59 -7.12 6.74
N GLY A 172 9.58 -6.30 5.68
CA GLY A 172 9.12 -4.91 5.70
C GLY A 172 10.16 -3.89 6.18
N THR A 173 9.90 -2.61 5.87
CA THR A 173 10.83 -1.49 6.11
C THR A 173 11.27 -1.36 7.59
N ASP A 174 10.38 -1.58 8.56
CA ASP A 174 10.75 -1.45 9.99
C ASP A 174 11.83 -2.46 10.39
N ARG A 175 11.69 -3.71 9.95
CA ARG A 175 12.69 -4.76 10.21
C ARG A 175 13.97 -4.55 9.42
N LEU A 176 13.89 -4.00 8.20
CA LEU A 176 15.06 -3.54 7.45
C LEU A 176 15.87 -2.51 8.27
N ILE A 177 15.22 -1.47 8.79
CA ILE A 177 15.89 -0.43 9.60
C ILE A 177 16.53 -1.06 10.84
N GLN A 178 15.79 -1.90 11.57
CA GLN A 178 16.29 -2.55 12.78
C GLN A 178 17.54 -3.38 12.50
N ARG A 179 17.51 -4.27 11.50
CA ARG A 179 18.67 -5.13 11.20
C ARG A 179 19.85 -4.36 10.63
N CYS A 180 19.62 -3.27 9.89
CA CYS A 180 20.71 -2.44 9.35
C CYS A 180 21.41 -1.60 10.42
N SER A 181 20.79 -1.36 11.58
CA SER A 181 21.40 -0.60 12.67
C SER A 181 22.71 -1.20 13.19
N GLU A 182 22.90 -2.51 13.04
CA GLU A 182 24.12 -3.23 13.44
C GLU A 182 25.25 -3.14 12.40
N PHE A 183 24.93 -2.73 11.17
CA PHE A 183 25.86 -2.73 10.02
C PHE A 183 26.25 -1.33 9.54
N VAL A 184 25.55 -0.29 10.00
CA VAL A 184 25.96 1.09 9.74
C VAL A 184 27.22 1.41 10.53
N SER A 185 28.19 2.04 9.86
CA SER A 185 29.41 2.50 10.51
C SER A 185 29.10 3.68 11.45
N PRO A 186 29.51 3.63 12.72
CA PRO A 186 29.33 4.73 13.66
C PRO A 186 30.27 5.92 13.38
N ASP A 187 31.33 5.71 12.60
CA ASP A 187 32.35 6.72 12.28
C ASP A 187 32.01 7.54 11.03
N LEU A 188 30.92 7.19 10.34
CA LEU A 188 30.43 7.84 9.13
C LEU A 188 29.09 8.55 9.39
N PRO A 189 28.68 9.49 8.52
CA PRO A 189 27.30 9.96 8.49
C PRO A 189 26.30 8.80 8.43
N GLY A 190 25.11 9.01 9.01
CA GLY A 190 24.07 7.98 9.05
C GLY A 190 23.65 7.49 7.68
N GLY A 191 23.11 6.27 7.61
CA GLY A 191 22.61 5.72 6.35
C GLY A 191 21.36 6.45 5.84
N VAL A 192 21.25 6.56 4.52
CA VAL A 192 20.08 7.06 3.80
C VAL A 192 19.14 5.90 3.50
N LEU A 193 17.92 5.95 4.05
CA LEU A 193 16.81 5.09 3.62
C LEU A 193 16.17 5.69 2.36
N VAL A 194 16.16 4.92 1.28
CA VAL A 194 15.43 5.24 0.05
C VAL A 194 14.28 4.26 -0.10
N LYS A 195 13.08 4.77 -0.39
CA LYS A 195 11.88 3.98 -0.65
C LYS A 195 11.14 4.55 -1.86
N ALA A 196 10.82 3.70 -2.83
CA ALA A 196 10.13 4.08 -4.06
C ALA A 196 9.24 2.92 -4.52
N ALA A 197 8.10 3.27 -5.13
CA ALA A 197 7.14 2.35 -5.71
C ALA A 197 7.44 2.12 -7.20
#